data_AF-A0A9D6I841-F1
#
_entry.id   AF-A0A9D6I841-F1
#
_cell.length_a   1.000
_cell.length_b   1.000
_cell.length_c   1.000
_cell.angle_alpha   90.00
_cell.angle_beta   90.00
_cell.angle_gamma   90.00
#
_symmetry.space_group_name_H-M   'P 1'
#
loop_
_entity.id
_entity.type
_entity.pdbx_description
1 polymer ?
#
loop_
_entity_poly.entity_id
_entity_poly.type
_entity_poly.pdbx_seq_one_letter_code
_entity_poly.pdbx_strand_id
1 'polypeptide(L)' 'MAKNYTKARWLFAAITDRILVDQNKPQKFGTQYTKKDANSPWVLRPINPKTTDAERKKYNVPTLKQMKGRLKKLNAK' A
#
# COMPACT_ATOMS: atom_id res chain seq x y z
N MET A 1 -29.12 8.17 2.54
CA MET A 1 -28.06 7.24 2.96
C MET A 1 -26.79 7.53 2.18
N ALA A 2 -25.68 7.87 2.83
CA ALA A 2 -24.42 8.13 2.13
C ALA A 2 -23.87 6.83 1.54
N LYS A 3 -23.70 6.77 0.21
CA LYS A 3 -23.14 5.60 -0.48
C LYS A 3 -21.70 5.35 0.02
N ASN A 4 -21.44 4.16 0.55
CA ASN A 4 -20.14 3.82 1.12
C ASN A 4 -19.15 3.36 0.03
N TYR A 5 -18.44 4.31 -0.59
CA TYR A 5 -17.50 4.04 -1.67
C TYR A 5 -16.10 3.57 -1.20
N THR A 6 -16.03 2.64 -0.24
CA THR A 6 -14.75 2.12 0.29
C THR A 6 -13.83 1.57 -0.79
N LYS A 7 -14.40 0.82 -1.75
CA LYS A 7 -13.65 0.23 -2.87
C LYS A 7 -13.05 1.31 -3.77
N ALA A 8 -13.82 2.35 -4.12
CA ALA A 8 -13.32 3.44 -4.97
C ALA A 8 -12.19 4.22 -4.29
N ARG A 9 -12.32 4.47 -2.98
CA ARG A 9 -11.26 5.13 -2.19
C ARG A 9 -9.97 4.30 -2.13
N TRP A 10 -10.10 2.98 -2.00
CA TRP A 10 -8.94 2.09 -2.06
C TRP A 10 -8.32 2.03 -3.45
N LEU A 11 -9.14 1.95 -4.51
CA LEU A 11 -8.67 1.97 -5.90
C LEU A 11 -7.90 3.25 -6.23
N PHE A 12 -8.40 4.40 -5.77
CA PHE A 12 -7.70 5.68 -5.89
C PHE A 12 -6.29 5.61 -5.28
N ALA A 13 -6.17 5.11 -4.04
CA ALA A 13 -4.87 4.97 -3.38
C ALA A 13 -3.95 3.98 -4.10
N ALA A 14 -4.49 2.85 -4.55
CA ALA A 14 -3.74 1.81 -5.25
C ALA A 14 -3.20 2.30 -6.61
N ILE A 15 -4.02 3.00 -7.39
CA ILE A 15 -3.62 3.56 -8.69
C ILE A 15 -2.59 4.68 -8.50
N THR A 16 -2.81 5.56 -7.52
CA THR A 16 -1.86 6.63 -7.17
C THR A 16 -0.47 6.05 -6.87
N ASP A 17 -0.40 5.03 -6.01
CA ASP A 17 0.88 4.41 -5.67
C ASP A 17 1.51 3.67 -6.85
N ARG A 18 0.71 3.04 -7.72
CA ARG A 18 1.21 2.39 -8.94
C ARG A 18 1.89 3.40 -9.86
N ILE A 19 1.27 4.57 -10.08
CA ILE A 19 1.86 5.66 -10.88
C ILE A 19 3.16 6.17 -10.24
N LEU A 20 3.18 6.36 -8.92
CA LEU A 20 4.39 6.79 -8.21
C LEU A 20 5.52 5.76 -8.35
N VAL A 21 5.21 4.48 -8.21
CA VAL A 21 6.16 3.38 -8.36
C VAL A 21 6.74 3.32 -9.77
N ASP A 22 5.91 3.50 -10.79
CA ASP A 22 6.32 3.54 -12.20
C ASP A 22 7.28 4.71 -12.47
N GLN A 23 7.03 5.85 -11.81
CA GLN A 23 7.92 7.02 -11.83
C GLN A 23 9.15 6.90 -10.92
N ASN A 24 9.42 5.73 -10.34
CA ASN A 24 10.49 5.51 -9.34
C ASN A 24 10.41 6.43 -8.10
N LYS A 25 9.22 6.90 -7.75
CA LYS A 25 8.96 7.74 -6.57
C LYS A 25 8.47 6.91 -5.38
N PRO A 26 8.68 7.39 -4.14
CA PRO A 26 8.06 6.79 -2.97
C PRO A 26 6.53 6.81 -3.08
N GLN A 27 5.90 5.71 -2.72
CA GLN A 27 4.45 5.57 -2.64
C GLN A 27 3.87 6.53 -1.61
N LYS A 28 2.64 7.00 -1.83
CA LYS A 28 1.94 7.80 -0.84
C LYS A 28 1.34 6.90 0.24
N PHE A 29 0.55 5.89 -0.15
CA PHE A 29 -0.24 5.11 0.79
C PHE A 29 0.41 3.78 1.19
N GLY A 30 1.25 3.20 0.32
CA GLY A 30 2.01 1.99 0.57
C GLY A 30 1.31 0.71 0.11
N THR A 31 0.58 0.76 -0.99
CA THR A 31 -0.25 -0.36 -1.49
C THR A 31 0.49 -1.35 -2.38
N GLN A 32 1.64 -0.98 -2.94
CA GLN A 32 2.43 -1.79 -3.87
C GLN A 32 3.54 -2.55 -3.15
N TYR A 33 3.61 -3.83 -3.47
CA TYR A 33 4.64 -4.77 -3.05
C TYR A 33 5.40 -5.27 -4.28
N THR A 34 6.66 -5.65 -4.10
CA THR A 34 7.50 -6.21 -5.16
C THR A 34 8.25 -7.41 -4.63
N LYS A 35 8.64 -8.32 -5.52
CA LYS A 35 9.66 -9.32 -5.26
C LYS A 35 10.59 -9.35 -6.47
N LYS A 36 11.86 -9.73 -6.26
CA LYS A 36 12.86 -9.76 -7.33
C LYS A 36 12.59 -10.88 -8.33
N ASP A 37 12.19 -12.04 -7.81
CA ASP A 37 11.87 -13.25 -8.58
C ASP A 37 10.82 -14.08 -7.81
N ALA A 38 10.46 -15.25 -8.34
CA ALA A 38 9.44 -16.11 -7.76
C ALA A 38 9.76 -16.58 -6.33
N ASN A 39 11.06 -16.81 -6.04
CA ASN A 39 11.58 -17.40 -4.81
C ASN A 39 12.01 -16.34 -3.78
N SER A 40 12.08 -15.08 -4.18
CA SER A 40 12.42 -13.97 -3.32
C SER A 40 11.26 -13.56 -2.41
N PRO A 41 11.54 -13.11 -1.18
CA PRO A 41 10.52 -12.57 -0.31
C PRO A 41 9.88 -11.33 -0.92
N TRP A 42 8.60 -11.13 -0.62
CA TRP A 42 7.92 -9.88 -0.89
C TRP A 42 8.55 -8.76 -0.06
N VAL A 43 8.66 -7.59 -0.68
CA VAL A 43 9.16 -6.36 -0.08
C VAL A 43 8.16 -5.24 -0.37
N LEU A 44 7.94 -4.39 0.62
CA LEU A 44 7.14 -3.18 0.46
C LEU A 44 7.98 -2.11 -0.26
N ARG A 45 7.48 -1.56 -1.37
CA ARG A 45 8.19 -0.48 -2.08
C ARG A 45 8.31 0.77 -1.19
N PRO A 46 9.32 1.64 -1.40
CA PRO A 46 9.52 2.84 -0.57
C PRO A 46 8.23 3.65 -0.38
N ILE A 47 7.99 4.15 0.83
CA ILE A 47 6.79 4.90 1.20
C ILE A 47 7.21 6.28 1.68
N ASN A 48 6.44 7.30 1.32
CA ASN A 48 6.57 8.64 1.84
C ASN A 48 6.36 8.63 3.38
N PRO A 49 7.38 8.98 4.18
CA PRO A 49 7.28 8.95 5.63
C PRO A 49 6.29 9.99 6.19
N LYS A 50 5.92 11.00 5.38
CA LYS A 50 4.98 12.05 5.79
C LYS A 50 3.52 11.58 5.78
N THR A 51 3.20 10.46 5.12
CA THR A 51 1.82 9.97 5.08
C THR A 51 1.45 9.27 6.38
N THR A 52 0.44 9.81 7.06
CA THR A 52 -0.05 9.32 8.35
C THR A 52 -1.03 8.16 8.20
N ASP A 53 -1.20 7.36 9.25
CA ASP A 53 -2.19 6.29 9.26
C ASP A 53 -3.64 6.81 9.23
N ALA A 54 -3.88 8.03 9.73
CA ALA A 54 -5.17 8.71 9.59
C ALA A 54 -5.49 9.01 8.13
N GLU A 55 -4.50 9.46 7.35
CA GLU A 55 -4.66 9.68 5.91
C GLU A 55 -4.91 8.35 5.17
N ARG A 56 -4.16 7.28 5.50
CA ARG A 56 -4.40 5.93 4.95
C ARG A 56 -5.84 5.46 5.19
N LYS A 57 -6.34 5.63 6.42
CA LYS A 57 -7.69 5.22 6.81
C LYS A 57 -8.78 5.93 5.99
N LYS A 58 -8.59 7.22 5.66
CA LYS A 58 -9.53 7.95 4.78
C LYS A 58 -9.70 7.25 3.44
N TYR A 59 -8.63 6.67 2.90
CA TYR A 59 -8.64 5.94 1.64
C TYR A 59 -8.88 4.43 1.78
N ASN A 60 -9.34 3.97 2.95
CA ASN A 60 -9.53 2.55 3.23
C ASN A 60 -8.23 1.71 3.08
N VAL A 61 -7.07 2.35 3.28
CA VAL A 61 -5.77 1.69 3.29
C VAL A 61 -5.41 1.30 4.74
N PRO A 62 -4.89 0.09 4.98
CA PRO A 62 -4.43 -0.32 6.31
C PRO A 62 -3.30 0.56 6.85
N THR A 63 -3.07 0.50 8.16
CA THR A 63 -1.94 1.20 8.78
C THR A 63 -0.60 0.60 8.36
N LEU A 64 0.49 1.37 8.50
CA LEU A 64 1.83 0.86 8.19
C LEU A 64 2.18 -0.39 9.01
N LYS A 65 1.76 -0.46 10.28
CA LYS A 65 1.93 -1.64 11.13
C LYS A 65 1.18 -2.86 10.58
N GLN A 66 -0.06 -2.68 10.14
CA GLN A 66 -0.85 -3.76 9.55
C GLN A 66 -0.25 -4.25 8.23
N MET A 67 0.22 -3.34 7.37
CA MET A 67 0.87 -3.67 6.11
C MET A 67 2.17 -4.46 6.33
N LYS A 68 2.99 -4.08 7.31
CA LYS A 68 4.19 -4.84 7.72
C LYS A 68 3.81 -6.23 8.26
N GLY A 69 2.72 -6.34 9.03
CA GLY A 69 2.20 -7.62 9.49
C GLY A 69 1.74 -8.53 8.36
N ARG A 70 1.05 -7.98 7.36
CA ARG A 70 0.66 -8.72 6.14
C ARG A 70 1.88 -9.18 5.34
N LEU A 71 2.89 -8.33 5.22
CA LEU A 71 4.15 -8.67 4.55
C LEU A 71 4.83 -9.87 5.21
N LYS A 72 4.93 -9.86 6.55
CA LYS A 72 5.46 -11.00 7.31
C LYS A 72 4.67 -12.28 7.03
N LYS A 73 3.33 -12.21 7.00
CA LYS A 73 2.48 -13.37 6.68
C LYS A 73 2.66 -13.87 5.24
N LEU A 74 2.88 -12.96 4.29
CA LEU A 74 3.14 -13.27 2.89
C LEU A 74 4.45 -14.02 2.69
N ASN A 75 5.46 -13.71 3.51
CA ASN A 75 6.80 -14.32 3.46
C ASN A 75 6.97 -15.52 4.42
N ALA A 76 5.96 -15.83 5.22
CA ALA A 76 5.96 -16.99 6.13
C ALA A 76 5.28 -18.22 5.51
N LYS A 77 4.87 -18.13 4.25
CA LYS A 77 4.38 -19.22 3.41
C LYS A 77 5.49 -19.63 2.46
#